data_AF-A0A947B4T2-F1
#
_entry.id   AF-A0A947B4T2-F1
#
_cell.length_a   1.000
_cell.length_b   1.000
_cell.length_c   1.000
_cell.angle_alpha   90.00
_cell.angle_beta   90.00
_cell.angle_gamma   90.00
#
_symmetry.space_group_name_H-M   'P 1'
#
loop_
_entity.id
_entity.type
_entity.pdbx_description
1 polymer ?
#
loop_
_entity_poly.entity_id
_entity_poly.type
_entity_poly.pdbx_seq_one_letter_code
_entity_poly.pdbx_strand_id
1 'polypeptide(L)' 'MDKKLLEIIACPVCKGPLAYRSDESELICRACRLAYPI' A
#
# COMPACT_ATOMS: atom_id res chain seq x y z
N MET A 1 14.02 -15.73 2.34
CA MET A 1 12.73 -15.02 2.38
C MET A 1 12.98 -13.65 1.78
N ASP A 2 12.69 -13.56 0.49
CA ASP A 2 13.18 -12.55 -0.45
C ASP A 2 12.50 -11.18 -0.26
N LYS A 3 13.33 -10.16 -0.02
CA LYS A 3 12.93 -8.74 0.10
C LYS A 3 12.21 -8.16 -1.13
N LYS A 4 12.14 -8.91 -2.23
CA LYS A 4 11.44 -8.54 -3.47
C LYS A 4 9.92 -8.72 -3.43
N LEU A 5 9.37 -9.42 -2.42
CA LEU A 5 7.91 -9.62 -2.35
C LEU A 5 7.17 -8.44 -1.70
N LEU A 6 7.85 -7.65 -0.85
CA LEU A 6 7.29 -6.46 -0.21
C LEU A 6 7.25 -5.23 -1.15
N GLU A 7 7.95 -5.29 -2.28
CA GLU A 7 7.87 -4.28 -3.36
C GLU A 7 6.60 -4.43 -4.22
N ILE A 8 5.78 -5.48 -4.00
CA ILE A 8 4.61 -5.83 -4.84
C ILE A 8 3.30 -5.25 -4.27
N ILE A 9 3.32 -4.54 -3.14
CA ILE A 9 2.08 -3.98 -2.57
C ILE A 9 1.74 -2.65 -3.25
N ALA A 10 1.17 -2.78 -4.45
CA ALA A 10 0.59 -1.70 -5.22
C ALA A 10 -0.93 -1.64 -5.01
N CYS A 11 -1.54 -0.46 -5.21
CA CYS A 11 -2.99 -0.32 -5.12
C CYS A 11 -3.67 -1.26 -6.13
N PRO A 12 -4.64 -2.11 -5.74
CA PRO A 12 -5.32 -3.02 -6.66
C PRO A 12 -6.13 -2.29 -7.76
N VAL A 13 -6.49 -1.02 -7.55
CA VAL A 13 -7.29 -0.24 -8.50
C VAL A 13 -6.40 0.45 -9.54
N CYS A 14 -5.41 1.24 -9.11
CA CYS A 14 -4.58 2.03 -10.01
C CYS A 14 -3.18 1.46 -10.25
N LYS A 15 -2.80 0.39 -9.53
CA LYS A 15 -1.45 -0.19 -9.51
C LYS A 15 -0.35 0.82 -9.12
N GLY A 16 -0.75 1.93 -8.51
CA GLY A 16 0.15 2.96 -8.01
C GLY A 16 0.72 2.62 -6.64
N PRO A 17 1.70 3.41 -6.17
CA PRO A 17 2.32 3.20 -4.88
C PRO A 17 1.32 3.40 -3.73
N LEU A 18 1.47 2.60 -2.69
CA LEU A 18 0.76 2.74 -1.43
C LEU A 18 1.69 3.36 -0.38
N ALA A 19 1.19 4.32 0.39
CA ALA A 19 1.91 4.93 1.50
C ALA A 19 1.53 4.22 2.79
N TYR A 20 2.51 3.75 3.56
CA TYR A 20 2.26 3.14 4.86
C TYR A 20 2.03 4.20 5.94
N ARG A 21 0.89 4.10 6.64
CA ARG A 21 0.57 4.79 7.89
C ARG A 21 0.86 3.84 9.05
N SER A 22 1.96 4.08 9.76
CA SER A 22 2.40 3.25 10.89
C SER A 22 1.61 3.47 12.17
N ASP A 23 0.99 4.63 12.30
CA ASP A 23 0.08 5.02 13.38
C ASP A 23 -1.22 4.22 13.38
N GLU A 24 -1.78 3.96 12.20
CA GLU A 24 -3.07 3.27 12.04
C GLU A 24 -2.92 1.86 11.44
N SER A 25 -1.70 1.42 11.13
CA SER A 25 -1.41 0.15 10.44
C SER A 25 -2.18 0.04 9.12
N GLU A 26 -2.10 1.07 8.28
CA GLU A 26 -2.85 1.14 7.02
C GLU A 26 -1.97 1.50 5.82
N LEU A 27 -2.41 1.09 4.63
CA LEU A 27 -1.85 1.44 3.33
C LEU A 27 -2.76 2.43 2.62
N ILE A 28 -2.29 3.65 2.44
CA ILE A 28 -3.04 4.72 1.80
C ILE A 28 -2.65 4.82 0.32
N CYS A 29 -3.64 4.71 -0.56
CA CYS A 29 -3.52 5.13 -1.95
C CYS A 29 -3.97 6.58 -2.12
N ARG A 30 -3.03 7.50 -2.36
CA ARG A 30 -3.37 8.93 -2.60
C ARG A 30 -4.12 9.16 -3.91
N ALA A 31 -3.83 8.37 -4.95
CA ALA A 31 -4.46 8.50 -6.26
C ALA A 31 -5.95 8.09 -6.23
N CYS A 32 -6.25 6.98 -5.56
CA CYS A 32 -7.62 6.48 -5.43
C CYS A 32 -8.36 7.05 -4.21
N ARG A 33 -7.64 7.70 -3.28
CA ARG A 33 -8.16 8.13 -1.97
C ARG A 33 -8.79 6.97 -1.19
N LEU A 34 -8.09 5.84 -1.19
CA LEU A 34 -8.48 4.61 -0.49
C LEU A 34 -7.44 4.28 0.59
N ALA A 35 -7.88 3.67 1.68
CA ALA A 35 -7.02 3.09 2.71
C ALA A 35 -7.29 1.59 2.81
N TYR A 36 -6.23 0.79 2.93
CA TYR A 36 -6.30 -0.66 3.11
C TYR A 36 -5.68 -1.02 4.46
N PRO A 37 -6.35 -1.81 5.32
CA PRO A 37 -5.78 -2.26 6.58
C PRO A 37 -4.63 -3.26 6.33
N ILE A 38 -3.63 -3.27 7.22
CA ILE A 38 -2.52 -4.25 7.25
C ILE A 38 -2.65 -5.17 8.45
#